data_AF-A0A4V2BKW2-F1
#
_entry.id   AF-A0A4V2BKW2-F1
#
_cell.length_a   1.000
_cell.length_b   1.000
_cell.length_c   1.000
_cell.angle_alpha   90.00
_cell.angle_beta   90.00
_cell.angle_gamma   90.00
#
_symmetry.space_group_name_H-M   'P 1'
#
loop_
_entity.id
_entity.type
_entity.pdbx_description
1 polymer ?
#
loop_
_entity_poly.entity_id
_entity_poly.type
_entity_poly.pdbx_seq_one_letter_code
_entity_poly.pdbx_strand_id
1 'polypeptide(L)'
;MKTLPLIAFAAALFLATPALACVAANALEGTLSIPHCDAESDAANCIPGHQAVYDALEALEIPNEFTIGVQTSPWRMYGGDDRIITIEEVAATIREKRPETDRRVRLAGSWTAALPEGDGATLAQRLSAALDGFPVDGSDGFLWLSPKGGMRTTHQAFSVWKTGPYSLPRGGDVMVALVAGAMAQFEDRFAENGNAGGVVRAGVGKDVFMLCPEGALAAFERAAGMGSAIGAYNAGVMHAEAGDRAAATNWLEKASALGDAKATERLAMLRKASP
;
A
#
# COMPACT_ATOMS: atom_id res chain seq x y z
N MET A 1 52.23 46.45 14.26
CA MET A 1 51.02 46.08 15.04
C MET A 1 50.51 44.77 14.49
N LYS A 2 50.24 43.82 15.41
CA LYS A 2 49.92 42.41 15.18
C LYS A 2 48.50 42.23 14.63
N THR A 3 48.29 41.26 13.72
CA THR A 3 47.05 40.48 13.54
C THR A 3 47.40 39.19 12.76
N LEU A 4 47.80 38.13 13.46
CA LEU A 4 47.05 36.91 13.83
C LEU A 4 46.69 35.97 12.64
N PRO A 5 47.16 34.70 12.64
CA PRO A 5 46.87 33.73 11.59
C PRO A 5 45.61 32.89 11.87
N LEU A 6 45.13 32.27 10.79
CA LEU A 6 44.28 31.07 10.67
C LEU A 6 43.54 30.58 11.93
N ILE A 7 42.20 30.63 11.87
CA ILE A 7 41.35 29.59 12.44
C ILE A 7 40.35 29.17 11.37
N ALA A 8 40.69 28.10 10.65
CA ALA A 8 39.71 27.37 9.85
C ALA A 8 38.81 26.59 10.83
N PHE A 9 37.64 27.14 11.15
CA PHE A 9 36.60 26.41 11.85
C PHE A 9 35.95 25.45 10.85
N ALA A 10 36.49 24.25 10.72
CA ALA A 10 35.77 23.14 10.10
C ALA A 10 34.67 22.69 11.06
N ALA A 11 33.52 23.36 10.99
CA ALA A 11 32.30 22.88 11.62
C ALA A 11 31.82 21.66 10.84
N ALA A 12 32.30 20.47 11.22
CA ALA A 12 31.70 19.21 10.82
C ALA A 12 30.33 19.09 11.52
N LEU A 13 29.30 19.71 10.94
CA LEU A 13 27.92 19.35 11.23
C LEU A 13 27.70 17.92 10.72
N PHE A 14 27.94 16.93 11.57
CA PHE A 14 27.24 15.66 11.45
C PHE A 14 25.79 15.90 11.86
N LEU A 15 25.00 16.45 10.95
CA LEU A 15 23.56 16.21 10.97
C LEU A 15 23.40 14.74 10.59
N ALA A 16 23.33 13.87 11.59
CA ALA A 16 22.62 12.62 11.39
C ALA A 16 21.20 13.02 10.99
N THR A 17 20.84 12.81 9.73
CA THR A 17 19.46 12.99 9.26
C THR A 17 18.69 11.71 9.59
N PRO A 18 17.77 11.68 10.57
CA PRO A 18 16.80 10.60 10.65
C PRO A 18 15.58 11.09 9.86
N ALA A 19 15.71 11.23 8.54
CA ALA A 19 14.60 11.61 7.69
C ALA A 19 14.76 10.95 6.33
N LEU A 20 13.84 10.01 6.06
CA LEU A 20 13.56 9.36 4.78
C LEU A 20 14.55 8.29 4.32
N ALA A 21 14.66 7.19 5.07
CA ALA A 21 15.06 5.92 4.46
C ALA A 21 13.80 5.20 3.92
N CYS A 22 13.06 5.87 3.03
CA CYS A 22 12.19 5.19 2.08
C CYS A 22 13.03 5.10 0.81
N VAL A 23 13.75 4.01 0.61
CA VAL A 23 14.54 3.82 -0.61
C VAL A 23 13.56 3.53 -1.73
N ALA A 24 13.53 4.40 -2.75
CA ALA A 24 12.71 4.20 -3.92
C ALA A 24 13.32 3.08 -4.78
N ALA A 25 12.48 2.10 -5.12
CA ALA A 25 12.74 1.15 -6.20
C ALA A 25 13.35 1.88 -7.40
N ASN A 26 14.46 1.35 -7.92
CA ASN A 26 15.44 1.99 -8.81
C ASN A 26 14.92 2.40 -10.22
N ALA A 27 13.67 2.84 -10.36
CA ALA A 27 12.99 3.10 -11.64
C ALA A 27 12.01 4.31 -11.62
N LEU A 28 11.92 5.09 -10.53
CA LEU A 28 11.06 6.27 -10.48
C LEU A 28 11.76 7.52 -11.00
N GLU A 29 11.13 8.25 -11.92
CA GLU A 29 11.70 9.46 -12.51
C GLU A 29 10.65 10.55 -12.74
N GLY A 30 11.08 11.81 -12.73
CA GLY A 30 10.23 12.93 -13.09
C GLY A 30 9.17 13.31 -12.05
N THR A 31 8.22 14.14 -12.50
CA THR A 31 7.16 14.71 -11.66
C THR A 31 5.84 14.67 -12.40
N LEU A 32 4.76 14.35 -11.70
CA LEU A 32 3.41 14.34 -12.24
C LEU A 32 2.49 15.20 -11.39
N SER A 33 1.85 16.19 -12.02
CA SER A 33 0.77 16.94 -11.40
C SER A 33 -0.52 16.16 -11.52
N ILE A 34 -1.10 15.77 -10.39
CA ILE A 34 -2.33 14.98 -10.34
C ILE A 34 -3.53 15.94 -10.35
N PRO A 35 -4.49 15.74 -11.27
CA PRO A 35 -5.74 16.48 -11.25
C PRO A 35 -6.44 16.33 -9.90
N HIS A 36 -6.82 17.46 -9.33
CA HIS A 36 -7.52 17.50 -8.06
C HIS A 36 -8.65 18.51 -8.15
N CYS A 37 -9.67 18.32 -7.32
CA CYS A 37 -10.71 19.30 -7.11
C CYS A 37 -11.23 19.18 -5.67
N ASP A 38 -12.11 20.09 -5.28
CA ASP A 38 -12.58 20.20 -3.91
C ASP A 38 -14.04 19.75 -3.83
N ALA A 39 -14.26 18.50 -3.38
CA ALA A 39 -15.59 17.90 -3.36
C ALA A 39 -16.54 18.53 -2.33
N GLU A 40 -16.01 19.25 -1.33
CA GLU A 40 -16.83 19.96 -0.35
C GLU A 40 -17.43 21.24 -0.96
N SER A 41 -16.65 21.93 -1.78
CA SER A 41 -17.07 23.19 -2.42
C SER A 41 -17.66 23.04 -3.82
N ASP A 42 -17.38 21.96 -4.55
CA ASP A 42 -17.90 21.68 -5.90
C ASP A 42 -18.32 20.22 -6.08
N ALA A 43 -19.27 19.78 -5.26
CA ALA A 43 -19.82 18.42 -5.33
C ALA A 43 -20.44 18.07 -6.70
N ALA A 44 -20.85 19.07 -7.50
CA ALA A 44 -21.43 18.84 -8.82
C ALA A 44 -20.38 18.37 -9.84
N ASN A 45 -19.15 18.88 -9.78
CA ASN A 45 -18.08 18.54 -10.74
C ASN A 45 -16.96 17.70 -10.14
N CYS A 46 -16.98 17.44 -8.83
CA CYS A 46 -16.01 16.60 -8.14
C CYS A 46 -16.56 15.24 -7.76
N ILE A 47 -15.67 14.25 -7.76
CA ILE A 47 -15.92 12.91 -7.23
C ILE A 47 -14.81 12.51 -6.25
N PRO A 48 -15.13 11.89 -5.11
CA PRO A 48 -14.11 11.32 -4.23
C PRO A 48 -13.35 10.19 -4.94
N GLY A 49 -12.03 10.10 -4.71
CA GLY A 49 -11.19 9.10 -5.39
C GLY A 49 -11.62 7.66 -5.16
N HIS A 50 -12.13 7.32 -3.96
CA HIS A 50 -12.64 5.97 -3.68
C HIS A 50 -13.86 5.62 -4.54
N GLN A 51 -14.77 6.57 -4.75
CA GLN A 51 -15.94 6.39 -5.62
C GLN A 51 -15.49 6.27 -7.08
N ALA A 52 -14.55 7.10 -7.52
CA ALA A 52 -14.03 7.02 -8.88
C ALA A 52 -13.34 5.68 -9.17
N VAL A 53 -12.61 5.10 -8.20
CA VAL A 53 -12.04 3.75 -8.34
C VAL A 53 -13.14 2.71 -8.43
N TYR A 54 -14.17 2.78 -7.59
CA TYR A 54 -15.32 1.87 -7.63
C TYR A 54 -16.01 1.90 -9.00
N ASP A 55 -16.40 3.09 -9.47
CA ASP A 55 -17.08 3.29 -10.76
C ASP A 55 -16.21 2.79 -11.92
N ALA A 56 -14.90 3.06 -11.88
CA ALA A 56 -13.99 2.63 -12.94
C ALA A 56 -13.76 1.11 -12.96
N LEU A 57 -13.75 0.44 -11.80
CA LEU A 57 -13.66 -1.02 -11.71
C LEU A 57 -14.95 -1.70 -12.18
N GLU A 58 -16.13 -1.13 -11.90
CA GLU A 58 -17.39 -1.62 -12.46
C GLU A 58 -17.42 -1.49 -13.99
N ALA A 59 -16.84 -0.41 -14.53
CA ALA A 59 -16.72 -0.22 -15.98
C ALA A 59 -15.66 -1.13 -16.65
N LEU A 60 -14.89 -1.89 -15.88
CA LEU A 60 -13.72 -2.66 -16.32
C LEU A 60 -14.07 -4.09 -16.77
N GLU A 61 -15.31 -4.34 -17.19
CA GLU A 61 -15.77 -5.65 -17.65
C GLU A 61 -15.01 -6.09 -18.91
N ILE A 62 -13.95 -6.89 -18.71
CA ILE A 62 -13.17 -7.51 -19.79
C ILE A 62 -13.67 -8.95 -19.98
N PRO A 63 -14.17 -9.32 -21.17
CA PRO A 63 -14.70 -10.65 -21.41
C PRO A 63 -13.69 -11.77 -21.10
N ASN A 64 -14.12 -12.75 -20.30
CA ASN A 64 -13.32 -13.91 -19.89
C ASN A 64 -12.09 -13.58 -19.01
N GLU A 65 -12.12 -12.45 -18.29
CA GLU A 65 -11.11 -12.11 -17.28
C GLU A 65 -11.74 -11.91 -15.90
N PHE A 66 -11.12 -12.51 -14.88
CA PHE A 66 -11.48 -12.30 -13.49
C PHE A 66 -10.67 -11.13 -12.92
N THR A 67 -11.28 -9.96 -12.85
CA THR A 67 -10.62 -8.74 -12.37
C THR A 67 -10.77 -8.57 -10.86
N ILE A 68 -9.66 -8.27 -10.18
CA ILE A 68 -9.63 -7.95 -8.75
C ILE A 68 -9.04 -6.56 -8.59
N GLY A 69 -9.86 -5.62 -8.12
CA GLY A 69 -9.39 -4.32 -7.67
C GLY A 69 -8.81 -4.41 -6.26
N VAL A 70 -7.56 -3.99 -6.08
CA VAL A 70 -6.86 -4.12 -4.80
C VAL A 70 -5.85 -2.98 -4.62
N GLN A 71 -5.75 -2.47 -3.38
CA GLN A 71 -4.69 -1.52 -3.02
C GLN A 71 -3.39 -2.29 -2.79
N THR A 72 -2.33 -1.91 -3.50
CA THR A 72 -1.11 -2.71 -3.59
C THR A 72 0.14 -1.86 -3.63
N SER A 73 1.18 -2.40 -3.02
CA SER A 73 2.59 -2.03 -3.21
C SER A 73 3.29 -3.17 -3.96
N PRO A 74 4.59 -3.05 -4.34
CA PRO A 74 5.34 -4.19 -4.87
C PRO A 74 5.35 -5.42 -3.95
N TRP A 75 5.21 -5.21 -2.64
CA TRP A 75 5.36 -6.25 -1.63
C TRP A 75 4.03 -6.90 -1.20
N ARG A 76 2.94 -6.13 -1.19
CA ARG A 76 1.71 -6.49 -0.44
C ARG A 76 0.42 -6.07 -1.11
N MET A 77 -0.67 -6.72 -0.67
CA MET A 77 -2.05 -6.42 -1.03
C MET A 77 -2.85 -6.08 0.21
N TYR A 78 -3.77 -5.12 0.10
CA TYR A 78 -4.61 -4.66 1.20
C TYR A 78 -6.09 -4.84 0.92
N GLY A 79 -6.82 -5.31 1.93
CA GLY A 79 -8.26 -5.42 1.92
C GLY A 79 -8.98 -4.10 2.20
N GLY A 80 -10.30 -4.11 2.04
CA GLY A 80 -11.14 -2.95 2.35
C GLY A 80 -11.14 -2.54 3.84
N ASP A 81 -10.70 -3.43 4.73
CA ASP A 81 -10.48 -3.17 6.16
C ASP A 81 -9.05 -2.67 6.48
N ASP A 82 -8.28 -2.26 5.46
CA ASP A 82 -6.88 -1.81 5.58
C ASP A 82 -5.90 -2.91 6.08
N ARG A 83 -6.34 -4.18 6.06
CA ARG A 83 -5.54 -5.34 6.45
C ARG A 83 -4.70 -5.87 5.29
N ILE A 84 -3.49 -6.32 5.58
CA ILE A 84 -2.70 -7.10 4.61
C ILE A 84 -3.42 -8.42 4.30
N ILE A 85 -3.75 -8.65 3.03
CA ILE A 85 -4.28 -9.92 2.53
C ILE A 85 -3.13 -10.72 1.90
N THR A 86 -3.01 -11.99 2.25
CA THR A 86 -1.94 -12.83 1.70
C THR A 86 -2.27 -13.37 0.32
N ILE A 87 -1.24 -13.84 -0.40
CA ILE A 87 -1.39 -14.48 -1.71
C ILE A 87 -2.35 -15.68 -1.63
N GLU A 88 -2.27 -16.46 -0.56
CA GLU A 88 -3.09 -17.65 -0.35
C GLU A 88 -4.58 -17.29 -0.15
N GLU A 89 -4.87 -16.22 0.59
CA GLU A 89 -6.24 -15.72 0.78
C GLU A 89 -6.85 -15.23 -0.55
N VAL A 90 -6.07 -14.48 -1.35
CA VAL A 90 -6.51 -14.04 -2.68
C VAL A 90 -6.72 -15.24 -3.61
N ALA A 91 -5.79 -16.20 -3.63
CA ALA A 91 -5.91 -17.40 -4.43
C ALA A 91 -7.13 -18.25 -4.05
N ALA A 92 -7.43 -18.40 -2.76
CA ALA A 92 -8.62 -19.10 -2.28
C ALA A 92 -9.91 -18.41 -2.76
N THR A 93 -9.96 -17.08 -2.66
CA THR A 93 -11.11 -16.28 -3.14
C THR A 93 -11.33 -16.45 -4.64
N ILE A 94 -10.24 -16.45 -5.44
CA ILE A 94 -10.32 -16.68 -6.89
C ILE A 94 -10.84 -18.08 -7.19
N ARG A 95 -10.31 -19.12 -6.52
CA ARG A 95 -10.77 -20.50 -6.73
C ARG A 95 -12.27 -20.66 -6.45
N GLU A 96 -12.78 -19.93 -5.46
CA GLU A 96 -14.20 -19.96 -5.10
C GLU A 96 -15.09 -19.19 -6.08
N LYS A 97 -14.65 -17.99 -6.50
CA LYS A 97 -15.52 -17.02 -7.19
C LYS A 97 -15.32 -16.94 -8.69
N ARG A 98 -14.20 -17.41 -9.23
CA ARG A 98 -13.87 -17.28 -10.65
C ARG A 98 -14.74 -18.20 -11.52
N PRO A 99 -15.49 -17.67 -12.50
CA PRO A 99 -16.15 -18.48 -13.53
C PRO A 99 -15.17 -19.39 -14.28
N GLU A 100 -15.59 -20.60 -14.63
CA GLU A 100 -14.77 -21.53 -15.45
C GLU A 100 -14.49 -20.99 -16.86
N THR A 101 -15.30 -20.05 -17.33
CA THR A 101 -15.13 -19.38 -18.63
C THR A 101 -13.92 -18.45 -18.64
N ASP A 102 -13.51 -17.93 -17.48
CA ASP A 102 -12.41 -16.98 -17.39
C ASP A 102 -11.09 -17.68 -17.64
N ARG A 103 -10.24 -17.04 -18.44
CA ARG A 103 -8.95 -17.60 -18.90
C ARG A 103 -7.76 -16.93 -18.23
N ARG A 104 -8.01 -15.88 -17.45
CA ARG A 104 -6.99 -15.04 -16.82
C ARG A 104 -7.54 -14.36 -15.58
N VAL A 105 -6.67 -14.11 -14.61
CA VAL A 105 -6.91 -13.18 -13.51
C VAL A 105 -6.19 -11.86 -13.80
N ARG A 106 -6.85 -10.73 -13.54
CA ARG A 106 -6.23 -9.40 -13.61
C ARG A 106 -6.18 -8.79 -12.21
N LEU A 107 -4.96 -8.51 -11.74
CA LEU A 107 -4.76 -7.71 -10.54
C LEU A 107 -4.76 -6.21 -10.91
N ALA A 108 -5.91 -5.57 -10.75
CA ALA A 108 -6.10 -4.15 -10.94
C ALA A 108 -5.61 -3.39 -9.68
N GLY A 109 -4.30 -3.35 -9.51
CA GLY A 109 -3.60 -2.62 -8.45
C GLY A 109 -2.22 -2.14 -8.91
N SER A 110 -1.74 -1.06 -8.32
CA SER A 110 -0.42 -0.48 -8.61
C SER A 110 0.70 -1.47 -8.28
N TRP A 111 1.76 -1.52 -9.08
CA TRP A 111 2.98 -2.29 -8.77
C TRP A 111 2.83 -3.81 -8.63
N THR A 112 1.70 -4.39 -9.01
CA THR A 112 1.45 -5.84 -8.91
C THR A 112 2.32 -6.70 -9.82
N ALA A 113 2.88 -6.11 -10.89
CA ALA A 113 3.87 -6.71 -11.78
C ALA A 113 5.28 -6.15 -11.60
N ALA A 114 5.52 -5.36 -10.56
CA ALA A 114 6.86 -4.85 -10.24
C ALA A 114 7.61 -5.83 -9.33
N LEU A 115 8.92 -5.95 -9.54
CA LEU A 115 9.78 -6.72 -8.67
C LEU A 115 9.95 -5.94 -7.35
N PRO A 116 9.67 -6.55 -6.18
CA PRO A 116 10.21 -6.02 -4.93
C PRO A 116 11.75 -6.02 -5.04
N GLU A 117 12.44 -5.08 -4.37
CA GLU A 117 13.90 -4.94 -4.47
C GLU A 117 14.63 -6.30 -4.46
N GLY A 118 15.44 -6.56 -5.49
CA GLY A 118 16.16 -7.83 -5.68
C GLY A 118 15.62 -8.69 -6.84
N ASP A 119 15.71 -10.01 -6.67
CA ASP A 119 15.34 -11.06 -7.65
C ASP A 119 14.06 -11.82 -7.27
N GLY A 120 13.25 -11.25 -6.37
CA GLY A 120 12.01 -11.86 -5.88
C GLY A 120 10.88 -11.87 -6.90
N ALA A 121 9.94 -12.82 -6.78
CA ALA A 121 8.77 -12.88 -7.65
C ALA A 121 7.77 -11.74 -7.37
N THR A 122 7.16 -11.19 -8.43
CA THR A 122 6.10 -10.16 -8.34
C THR A 122 4.85 -10.70 -7.67
N LEU A 123 3.94 -9.83 -7.21
CA LEU A 123 2.65 -10.26 -6.69
C LEU A 123 1.85 -11.09 -7.71
N ALA A 124 1.84 -10.68 -8.98
CA ALA A 124 1.20 -11.43 -10.06
C ALA A 124 1.83 -12.83 -10.25
N GLN A 125 3.17 -12.94 -10.22
CA GLN A 125 3.87 -14.22 -10.33
C GLN A 125 3.59 -15.13 -9.13
N ARG A 126 3.65 -14.59 -7.90
CA ARG A 126 3.34 -15.33 -6.68
C ARG A 126 1.89 -15.83 -6.68
N LEU A 127 0.95 -15.00 -7.13
CA LEU A 127 -0.45 -15.39 -7.24
C LEU A 127 -0.67 -16.44 -8.33
N SER A 128 0.00 -16.32 -9.48
CA SER A 128 -0.04 -17.33 -10.54
C SER A 128 0.46 -18.68 -10.03
N ALA A 129 1.58 -18.70 -9.31
CA ALA A 129 2.11 -19.91 -8.68
C ALA A 129 1.12 -20.50 -7.66
N ALA A 130 0.49 -19.65 -6.84
CA ALA A 130 -0.53 -20.06 -5.88
C ALA A 130 -1.84 -20.55 -6.54
N LEU A 131 -2.03 -20.30 -7.84
CA LEU A 131 -3.13 -20.77 -8.69
C LEU A 131 -2.67 -21.85 -9.68
N ASP A 132 -1.62 -22.61 -9.33
CA ASP A 132 -1.15 -23.75 -10.12
C ASP A 132 -0.71 -23.35 -11.56
N GLY A 133 -0.16 -22.14 -11.70
CA GLY A 133 0.31 -21.58 -12.96
C GLY A 133 -0.78 -20.91 -13.81
N PHE A 134 -1.99 -20.71 -13.26
CA PHE A 134 -3.04 -19.98 -13.97
C PHE A 134 -2.57 -18.56 -14.33
N PRO A 135 -2.84 -18.05 -15.54
CA PRO A 135 -2.36 -16.73 -15.96
C PRO A 135 -2.87 -15.59 -15.08
N VAL A 136 -1.94 -14.76 -14.59
CA VAL A 136 -2.22 -13.56 -13.80
C VAL A 136 -1.52 -12.36 -14.44
N ASP A 137 -2.29 -11.36 -14.85
CA ASP A 137 -1.76 -10.06 -15.27
C ASP A 137 -1.70 -9.10 -14.07
N GLY A 138 -0.70 -8.23 -14.07
CA GLY A 138 -0.57 -7.12 -13.12
C GLY A 138 -0.15 -5.83 -13.81
N SER A 139 0.10 -4.80 -13.01
CA SER A 139 0.53 -3.47 -13.43
C SER A 139 1.91 -3.16 -12.89
N ASP A 140 2.78 -2.61 -13.75
CA ASP A 140 4.06 -2.03 -13.35
C ASP A 140 3.91 -0.50 -13.36
N GLY A 141 4.05 0.14 -12.20
CA GLY A 141 3.78 1.56 -11.99
C GLY A 141 2.55 1.85 -11.13
N PHE A 142 2.35 3.14 -10.84
CA PHE A 142 1.11 3.65 -10.25
C PHE A 142 -0.04 3.47 -11.24
N LEU A 143 -1.02 2.64 -10.88
CA LEU A 143 -2.17 2.36 -11.73
C LEU A 143 -3.13 3.56 -11.76
N TRP A 144 -3.52 3.93 -12.97
CA TRP A 144 -4.59 4.86 -13.27
C TRP A 144 -5.74 4.13 -13.95
N LEU A 145 -6.96 4.41 -13.51
CA LEU A 145 -8.18 3.90 -14.11
C LEU A 145 -8.95 5.06 -14.74
N SER A 146 -9.37 4.89 -15.98
CA SER A 146 -10.30 5.82 -16.63
C SER A 146 -11.75 5.45 -16.27
N PRO A 147 -12.68 6.40 -16.29
CA PRO A 147 -14.11 6.12 -16.06
C PRO A 147 -14.75 5.17 -17.07
N LYS A 148 -14.03 4.81 -18.15
CA LYS A 148 -14.47 3.87 -19.19
C LYS A 148 -13.76 2.52 -19.10
N GLY A 149 -13.16 2.19 -17.95
CA GLY A 149 -12.45 0.93 -17.73
C GLY A 149 -11.06 0.86 -18.38
N GLY A 150 -10.50 1.99 -18.83
CA GLY A 150 -9.14 2.04 -19.37
C GLY A 150 -8.10 1.99 -18.27
N MET A 151 -7.00 1.26 -18.50
CA MET A 151 -5.87 1.16 -17.57
C MET A 151 -4.61 1.75 -18.18
N ARG A 152 -3.86 2.50 -17.38
CA ARG A 152 -2.49 2.94 -17.71
C ARG A 152 -1.67 3.06 -16.43
N THR A 153 -0.35 3.06 -16.56
CA THR A 153 0.53 3.26 -15.41
C THR A 153 1.43 4.47 -15.59
N THR A 154 1.96 4.97 -14.47
CA THR A 154 2.99 6.02 -14.42
C THR A 154 4.07 5.66 -13.41
N HIS A 155 5.29 6.16 -13.63
CA HIS A 155 6.48 5.88 -12.80
C HIS A 155 7.10 7.18 -12.26
N GLN A 156 6.26 8.11 -11.81
CA GLN A 156 6.73 9.39 -11.30
C GLN A 156 7.47 9.25 -9.96
N ALA A 157 8.61 9.94 -9.82
CA ALA A 157 9.28 10.08 -8.53
C ALA A 157 8.53 11.04 -7.60
N PHE A 158 7.93 12.10 -8.15
CA PHE A 158 7.17 13.08 -7.38
C PHE A 158 5.75 13.23 -7.92
N SER A 159 4.79 13.18 -7.00
CA SER A 159 3.38 13.43 -7.29
C SER A 159 2.97 14.75 -6.66
N VAL A 160 2.59 15.73 -7.48
CA VAL A 160 2.16 17.06 -7.01
C VAL A 160 0.63 17.10 -6.99
N TRP A 161 0.05 17.28 -5.81
CA TRP A 161 -1.39 17.31 -5.60
C TRP A 161 -1.74 18.16 -4.37
N LYS A 162 -2.99 18.64 -4.28
CA LYS A 162 -3.48 19.40 -3.12
C LYS A 162 -3.68 18.45 -1.94
N THR A 163 -3.02 18.74 -0.82
CA THR A 163 -3.19 17.99 0.43
C THR A 163 -4.65 18.00 0.90
N GLY A 164 -5.09 16.94 1.58
CA GLY A 164 -6.52 16.68 1.78
C GLY A 164 -6.94 15.25 1.42
N PRO A 165 -8.23 14.90 1.59
CA PRO A 165 -8.81 13.73 0.94
C PRO A 165 -8.69 13.84 -0.58
N TYR A 166 -8.29 12.76 -1.25
CA TYR A 166 -8.16 12.76 -2.70
C TYR A 166 -9.53 12.80 -3.39
N SER A 167 -9.77 13.87 -4.14
CA SER A 167 -10.92 14.05 -5.03
C SER A 167 -10.44 14.59 -6.38
N LEU A 168 -11.17 14.26 -7.44
CA LEU A 168 -10.82 14.59 -8.82
C LEU A 168 -12.04 15.08 -9.61
N PRO A 169 -11.82 15.86 -10.69
CA PRO A 169 -12.91 16.23 -11.59
C PRO A 169 -13.63 14.99 -12.13
N ARG A 170 -14.96 15.06 -12.22
CA ARG A 170 -15.77 14.00 -12.85
C ARG A 170 -15.30 13.75 -14.27
N GLY A 171 -15.21 12.48 -14.66
CA GLY A 171 -14.70 12.08 -15.97
C GLY A 171 -13.18 12.00 -16.05
N GLY A 172 -12.44 12.37 -15.00
CA GLY A 172 -10.98 12.23 -14.94
C GLY A 172 -10.52 10.82 -14.59
N ASP A 173 -9.28 10.50 -14.97
CA ASP A 173 -8.63 9.27 -14.55
C ASP A 173 -8.25 9.33 -13.07
N VAL A 174 -8.48 8.25 -12.33
CA VAL A 174 -8.14 8.14 -10.91
C VAL A 174 -6.85 7.36 -10.70
N MET A 175 -5.92 7.91 -9.94
CA MET A 175 -4.74 7.16 -9.48
C MET A 175 -5.13 6.30 -8.27
N VAL A 176 -5.12 4.98 -8.44
CA VAL A 176 -5.62 4.03 -7.42
C VAL A 176 -4.86 4.17 -6.10
N ALA A 177 -3.52 4.22 -6.16
CA ALA A 177 -2.67 4.30 -4.97
C ALA A 177 -2.89 5.57 -4.14
N LEU A 178 -3.22 6.70 -4.78
CA LEU A 178 -3.39 7.97 -4.06
C LEU A 178 -4.66 7.96 -3.17
N VAL A 179 -5.64 7.10 -3.43
CA VAL A 179 -6.84 6.97 -2.58
C VAL A 179 -6.44 6.61 -1.15
N ALA A 180 -5.54 5.64 -0.97
CA ALA A 180 -4.95 5.33 0.33
C ALA A 180 -3.79 6.28 0.68
N GLY A 181 -2.95 6.62 -0.31
CA GLY A 181 -1.78 7.49 -0.17
C GLY A 181 -2.08 8.84 0.46
N ALA A 182 -3.23 9.43 0.14
CA ALA A 182 -3.66 10.72 0.67
C ALA A 182 -3.80 10.74 2.19
N MET A 183 -3.92 9.57 2.84
CA MET A 183 -4.08 9.44 4.27
C MET A 183 -2.75 9.44 5.03
N ALA A 184 -1.62 9.17 4.35
CA ALA A 184 -0.30 9.10 4.97
C ALA A 184 0.09 10.41 5.68
N GLN A 185 -0.32 11.56 5.14
CA GLN A 185 0.00 12.89 5.71
C GLN A 185 -0.75 13.21 7.02
N PHE A 186 -1.77 12.43 7.38
CA PHE A 186 -2.62 12.69 8.53
C PHE A 186 -2.31 11.80 9.73
N GLU A 187 -1.23 10.99 9.69
CA GLU A 187 -0.91 10.06 10.76
C GLU A 187 -0.87 10.70 12.15
N ASP A 188 -0.12 11.80 12.31
CA ASP A 188 0.01 12.47 13.60
C ASP A 188 -1.33 13.01 14.09
N ARG A 189 -2.12 13.62 13.20
CA ARG A 189 -3.47 14.07 13.51
C ARG A 189 -4.37 12.91 13.92
N PHE A 190 -4.27 11.75 13.26
CA PHE A 190 -5.04 10.58 13.65
C PHE A 190 -4.63 10.10 15.04
N ALA A 191 -3.33 10.05 15.32
CA ALA A 191 -2.81 9.63 16.61
C ALA A 191 -3.20 10.58 17.75
N GLU A 192 -3.07 11.90 17.54
CA GLU A 192 -3.47 12.95 18.49
C GLU A 192 -4.96 12.86 18.85
N ASN A 193 -5.79 12.47 17.89
CA ASN A 193 -7.23 12.28 18.08
C ASN A 193 -7.62 10.88 18.58
N GLY A 194 -6.65 10.02 18.94
CA GLY A 194 -6.92 8.64 19.37
C GLY A 194 -7.48 7.73 18.28
N ASN A 195 -7.41 8.14 17.01
CA ASN A 195 -7.94 7.38 15.87
C ASN A 195 -6.91 6.35 15.38
N ALA A 196 -6.84 5.20 16.05
CA ALA A 196 -5.92 4.13 15.69
C ALA A 196 -6.18 3.56 14.28
N GLY A 197 -7.43 3.53 13.81
CA GLY A 197 -7.77 3.11 12.45
C GLY A 197 -7.25 4.08 11.38
N GLY A 198 -7.28 5.37 11.65
CA GLY A 198 -6.66 6.39 10.81
C GLY A 198 -5.15 6.22 10.70
N VAL A 199 -4.48 5.86 11.80
CA VAL A 199 -3.04 5.53 11.79
C VAL A 199 -2.75 4.28 10.95
N VAL A 200 -3.59 3.23 11.02
CA VAL A 200 -3.48 2.08 10.10
C VAL A 200 -3.59 2.53 8.64
N ARG A 201 -4.60 3.35 8.32
CA ARG A 201 -4.80 3.86 6.95
C ARG A 201 -3.64 4.72 6.44
N ALA A 202 -3.04 5.51 7.33
CA ALA A 202 -1.82 6.24 7.02
C ALA A 202 -0.65 5.28 6.69
N GLY A 203 -0.53 4.18 7.45
CA GLY A 203 0.43 3.10 7.17
C GLY A 203 0.21 2.45 5.79
N VAL A 204 -1.03 2.14 5.43
CA VAL A 204 -1.35 1.64 4.08
C VAL A 204 -0.93 2.65 3.01
N GLY A 205 -1.24 3.94 3.21
CA GLY A 205 -0.83 4.99 2.29
C GLY A 205 0.69 5.11 2.13
N LYS A 206 1.45 4.91 3.22
CA LYS A 206 2.91 4.85 3.16
C LYS A 206 3.43 3.66 2.36
N ASP A 207 2.80 2.49 2.46
CA ASP A 207 3.21 1.30 1.69
C ASP A 207 2.86 1.44 0.20
N VAL A 208 1.61 1.76 -0.13
CA VAL A 208 1.10 1.66 -1.52
C VAL A 208 1.40 2.90 -2.38
N PHE A 209 1.57 4.07 -1.78
CA PHE A 209 1.80 5.32 -2.52
C PHE A 209 3.18 5.91 -2.27
N MET A 210 3.63 5.97 -1.00
CA MET A 210 4.97 6.48 -0.69
C MET A 210 6.06 5.43 -0.92
N LEU A 211 5.69 4.18 -1.19
CA LEU A 211 6.59 3.04 -1.39
C LEU A 211 7.61 2.91 -0.24
N CYS A 212 7.10 3.06 0.99
CA CYS A 212 7.90 3.11 2.21
C CYS A 212 7.47 2.04 3.20
N PRO A 213 7.93 0.78 3.03
CA PRO A 213 7.53 -0.33 3.90
C PRO A 213 7.98 -0.12 5.36
N GLU A 214 9.12 0.53 5.61
CA GLU A 214 9.58 0.85 6.97
C GLU A 214 8.64 1.86 7.64
N GLY A 215 8.23 2.88 6.87
CA GLY A 215 7.28 3.87 7.33
C GLY A 215 5.90 3.29 7.60
N ALA A 216 5.48 2.31 6.79
CA ALA A 216 4.24 1.56 6.99
C ALA A 216 4.31 0.70 8.25
N LEU A 217 5.40 -0.05 8.46
CA LEU A 217 5.62 -0.86 9.65
C LEU A 217 5.52 -0.01 10.92
N ALA A 218 6.24 1.11 10.96
CA ALA A 218 6.21 2.02 12.10
C ALA A 218 4.80 2.55 12.40
N ALA A 219 4.02 2.86 11.37
CA ALA A 219 2.63 3.28 11.54
C ALA A 219 1.74 2.14 12.09
N PHE A 220 1.91 0.91 11.60
CA PHE A 220 1.15 -0.24 12.10
C PHE A 220 1.49 -0.57 13.56
N GLU A 221 2.76 -0.52 13.94
CA GLU A 221 3.20 -0.69 15.33
C GLU A 221 2.67 0.42 16.24
N ARG A 222 2.66 1.68 15.75
CA ARG A 222 2.04 2.81 16.46
C ARG A 222 0.55 2.57 16.67
N ALA A 223 -0.18 2.21 15.61
CA ALA A 223 -1.61 1.89 15.70
C ALA A 223 -1.88 0.72 16.67
N ALA A 224 -1.02 -0.30 16.67
CA ALA A 224 -1.09 -1.40 17.63
C ALA A 224 -0.84 -0.92 19.06
N GLY A 225 0.09 0.01 19.28
CA GLY A 225 0.31 0.71 20.55
C GLY A 225 -0.94 1.43 21.06
N MET A 226 -1.79 1.91 20.13
CA MET A 226 -3.07 2.55 20.42
C MET A 226 -4.25 1.55 20.53
N GLY A 227 -4.00 0.24 20.50
CA GLY A 227 -5.03 -0.79 20.64
C GLY A 227 -5.69 -1.25 19.33
N SER A 228 -5.13 -0.89 18.17
CA SER A 228 -5.63 -1.42 16.88
C SER A 228 -5.22 -2.88 16.68
N ALA A 229 -6.21 -3.77 16.61
CA ALA A 229 -6.01 -5.17 16.28
C ALA A 229 -5.45 -5.36 14.86
N ILE A 230 -5.95 -4.55 13.89
CA ILE A 230 -5.48 -4.56 12.50
C ILE A 230 -4.05 -4.04 12.39
N GLY A 231 -3.70 -3.00 13.16
CA GLY A 231 -2.32 -2.52 13.24
C GLY A 231 -1.37 -3.59 13.76
N ALA A 232 -1.76 -4.28 14.84
CA ALA A 232 -0.98 -5.39 15.38
C ALA A 232 -0.87 -6.56 14.39
N TYR A 233 -1.96 -6.91 13.69
CA TYR A 233 -1.95 -7.93 12.66
C TYR A 233 -1.00 -7.58 11.51
N ASN A 234 -1.10 -6.36 10.96
CA ASN A 234 -0.29 -5.92 9.84
C ASN A 234 1.20 -5.90 10.21
N ALA A 235 1.55 -5.38 11.39
CA ALA A 235 2.93 -5.42 11.90
C ALA A 235 3.42 -6.88 12.02
N GLY A 236 2.60 -7.78 12.58
CA GLY A 236 2.94 -9.19 12.71
C GLY A 236 3.18 -9.90 11.37
N VAL A 237 2.39 -9.59 10.34
CA VAL A 237 2.60 -10.10 8.99
C VAL A 237 3.91 -9.59 8.40
N MET A 238 4.20 -8.29 8.53
CA MET A 238 5.44 -7.70 8.00
C MET A 238 6.70 -8.25 8.67
N HIS A 239 6.67 -8.44 9.99
CA HIS A 239 7.76 -9.09 10.71
C HIS A 239 7.96 -10.55 10.26
N ALA A 240 6.87 -11.28 9.98
CA ALA A 240 6.96 -12.63 9.46
C ALA A 240 7.60 -12.68 8.06
N GLU A 241 7.25 -11.73 7.19
CA GLU A 241 7.85 -11.58 5.86
C GLU A 241 9.33 -11.24 5.92
N ALA A 242 9.75 -10.43 6.91
CA ALA A 242 11.15 -10.12 7.18
C ALA A 242 11.92 -11.27 7.85
N GLY A 243 11.25 -12.39 8.18
CA GLY A 243 11.85 -13.53 8.87
C GLY A 243 12.02 -13.34 10.38
N ASP A 244 11.60 -12.21 10.96
CA ASP A 244 11.57 -12.01 12.41
C ASP A 244 10.34 -12.69 13.01
N ARG A 245 10.47 -14.00 13.18
CA ARG A 245 9.43 -14.86 13.73
C ARG A 245 9.06 -14.50 15.17
N ALA A 246 10.02 -14.00 15.96
CA ALA A 246 9.77 -13.64 17.35
C ALA A 246 8.90 -12.39 17.43
N ALA A 247 9.25 -11.33 16.71
CA ALA A 247 8.43 -10.13 16.60
C ALA A 247 7.06 -10.44 15.98
N ALA A 248 7.02 -11.24 14.92
CA ALA A 248 5.77 -11.67 14.29
C ALA A 248 4.83 -12.36 15.28
N THR A 249 5.36 -13.29 16.08
CA THR A 249 4.59 -14.01 17.12
C THR A 249 4.02 -13.03 18.14
N ASN A 250 4.83 -12.11 18.66
CA ASN A 250 4.40 -11.13 19.67
C ASN A 250 3.27 -10.22 19.14
N TRP A 251 3.41 -9.72 17.92
CA TRP A 251 2.41 -8.85 17.30
C TRP A 251 1.11 -9.58 16.97
N LEU A 252 1.20 -10.81 16.44
CA LEU A 252 0.01 -11.62 16.17
C LEU A 252 -0.70 -12.06 17.45
N GLU A 253 0.03 -12.36 18.53
CA GLU A 253 -0.54 -12.61 19.85
C GLU A 253 -1.29 -11.39 20.38
N LYS A 254 -0.72 -10.20 20.23
CA LYS A 254 -1.38 -8.94 20.59
C LYS A 254 -2.67 -8.72 19.79
N ALA A 255 -2.65 -8.92 18.48
CA ALA A 255 -3.84 -8.82 17.64
C ALA A 255 -4.91 -9.86 18.03
N SER A 256 -4.50 -11.11 18.28
CA SER A 256 -5.39 -12.18 18.73
C SER A 256 -6.02 -11.88 20.09
N ALA A 257 -5.28 -11.28 21.03
CA ALA A 257 -5.80 -10.86 22.33
C ALA A 257 -6.83 -9.73 22.23
N LEU A 258 -6.77 -8.95 21.15
CA LEU A 258 -7.77 -7.94 20.79
C LEU A 258 -8.96 -8.51 19.99
N GLY A 259 -9.04 -9.84 19.84
CA GLY A 259 -10.16 -10.53 19.18
C GLY A 259 -10.00 -10.73 17.67
N ASP A 260 -8.80 -10.53 17.11
CA ASP A 260 -8.57 -10.70 15.69
C ASP A 260 -8.45 -12.18 15.29
N ALA A 261 -9.50 -12.72 14.67
CA ALA A 261 -9.54 -14.14 14.26
C ALA A 261 -8.46 -14.50 13.23
N LYS A 262 -8.19 -13.61 12.26
CA LYS A 262 -7.15 -13.84 11.25
C LYS A 262 -5.76 -13.86 11.89
N ALA A 263 -5.52 -13.07 12.94
CA ALA A 263 -4.29 -13.14 13.70
C ALA A 263 -4.14 -14.50 14.41
N THR A 264 -5.22 -15.04 14.99
CA THR A 264 -5.21 -16.38 15.60
C THR A 264 -4.85 -17.46 14.57
N GLU A 265 -5.46 -17.42 13.39
CA GLU A 265 -5.16 -18.36 12.30
C GLU A 265 -3.71 -18.24 11.82
N ARG A 266 -3.23 -17.00 11.62
CA ARG A 266 -1.85 -16.73 11.18
C ARG A 266 -0.83 -17.17 12.21
N LEU A 267 -1.10 -16.95 13.49
CA LEU A 267 -0.26 -17.41 14.59
C LEU A 267 -0.19 -18.95 14.64
N ALA A 268 -1.30 -19.64 14.39
CA ALA A 268 -1.30 -21.10 14.29
C ALA A 268 -0.48 -21.60 13.11
N MET A 269 -0.58 -20.97 11.93
CA MET A 269 0.26 -21.27 10.76
C MET A 269 1.74 -21.03 11.05
N LEU A 270 2.05 -19.88 11.66
CA LEU A 270 3.41 -19.54 12.05
C LEU A 270 3.96 -20.65 12.93
N ARG A 271 3.30 -20.97 14.06
CA ARG A 271 3.72 -22.03 15.00
C ARG A 271 3.94 -23.39 14.35
N LYS A 272 3.08 -23.80 13.41
CA LYS A 272 3.24 -25.08 12.67
C LYS A 272 4.46 -25.12 11.76
N ALA A 273 4.92 -23.97 11.26
CA ALA A 273 6.10 -23.87 10.42
C ALA A 273 7.42 -23.85 11.23
N SER A 274 7.38 -24.00 12.56
CA SER A 274 8.59 -24.26 13.36
C SER A 274 9.06 -25.71 13.13
N PRO A 275 10.36 -25.93 12.84
CA PRO A 275 10.94 -27.27 12.84
C PRO A 275 10.88 -27.93 14.22
#